data_AF-A0A089HT20-F1
#
_entry.id   AF-A0A089HT20-F1
#
_cell.length_a   1.000
_cell.length_b   1.000
_cell.length_c   1.000
_cell.angle_alpha   90.00
_cell.angle_beta   90.00
_cell.angle_gamma   90.00
#
_symmetry.space_group_name_H-M   'P 1'
#
loop_
_entity.id
_entity.type
_entity.pdbx_description
1 polymer ?
#
loop_
_entity_poly.entity_id
_entity_poly.type
_entity_poly.pdbx_seq_one_letter_code
_entity_poly.pdbx_strand_id
1 'polypeptide(L)'
;MSPGDYVKEAYRCILRSDFEEAIVCFEAAIAADPNDPEVRYRCSITYARSGKLEKAAEHARAAVKLDGAKPDYRLHLQHLQAMLHVQEAKRLLEEAIGYRSNPYRPVTLLKEAVKLDPLYGDAYVWLAIAYSRVNDPLAAIAAMKEVILLHPDDEGLKELMKDLQKSLQKYVQ
;
A
#
# COMPACT_ATOMS: atom_id res chain seq x y z
N MET A 1 -5.89 -5.86 -33.29
CA MET A 1 -6.12 -6.96 -32.33
C MET A 1 -7.45 -6.71 -31.65
N SER A 2 -8.22 -7.74 -31.30
CA SER A 2 -9.44 -7.55 -30.49
C SER A 2 -9.06 -7.16 -29.04
N PRO A 3 -9.97 -6.57 -28.24
CA PRO A 3 -9.71 -6.33 -26.82
C PRO A 3 -9.21 -7.60 -26.09
N GLY A 4 -9.79 -8.77 -26.41
CA GLY A 4 -9.38 -10.05 -25.85
C GLY A 4 -7.98 -10.51 -26.28
N ASP A 5 -7.52 -10.15 -27.48
CA ASP A 5 -6.16 -10.49 -27.94
C ASP A 5 -5.11 -9.66 -27.20
N TYR A 6 -5.40 -8.38 -26.96
CA TYR A 6 -4.53 -7.52 -26.14
C TYR A 6 -4.41 -8.04 -24.71
N VAL A 7 -5.52 -8.45 -24.10
CA VAL A 7 -5.51 -9.05 -22.75
C VAL A 7 -4.67 -10.34 -22.72
N LYS A 8 -4.80 -11.21 -23.72
CA LYS A 8 -3.98 -12.44 -23.81
C LYS A 8 -2.49 -12.12 -23.91
N GLU A 9 -2.10 -11.14 -24.71
CA GLU A 9 -0.70 -10.72 -24.82
C GLU A 9 -0.20 -10.12 -23.50
N ALA A 10 -1.01 -9.31 -22.83
CA ALA A 10 -0.67 -8.75 -21.52
C ALA A 10 -0.30 -9.84 -20.51
N TYR A 11 -1.05 -10.95 -20.47
CA TYR A 11 -0.69 -12.09 -19.63
C TYR A 11 0.59 -12.80 -20.04
N ARG A 12 0.88 -12.91 -21.34
CA ARG A 12 2.16 -13.47 -21.80
C ARG A 12 3.33 -12.61 -21.36
N CYS A 13 3.18 -11.29 -21.34
CA CYS A 13 4.17 -10.36 -20.80
C CYS A 13 4.33 -10.54 -19.28
N ILE A 14 3.22 -10.62 -18.53
CA ILE A 14 3.25 -10.91 -17.08
C ILE A 14 3.99 -12.21 -16.76
N LEU A 15 3.77 -13.27 -17.53
CA LEU A 15 4.47 -14.56 -17.33
C LEU A 15 5.98 -14.47 -17.57
N ARG A 16 6.41 -13.48 -18.36
CA ARG A 16 7.81 -13.12 -18.58
C ARG A 16 8.34 -12.11 -17.55
N SER A 17 7.52 -11.76 -16.54
CA SER A 17 7.78 -10.67 -15.58
C SER A 17 7.96 -9.30 -16.22
N ASP A 18 7.41 -9.13 -17.41
CA ASP A 18 7.48 -7.91 -18.19
C ASP A 18 6.20 -7.11 -17.98
N PHE A 19 6.21 -6.26 -16.95
CA PHE A 19 5.03 -5.50 -16.52
C PHE A 19 4.81 -4.26 -17.38
N GLU A 20 5.86 -3.68 -17.93
CA GLU A 20 5.83 -2.52 -18.81
C GLU A 20 5.10 -2.85 -20.11
N GLU A 21 5.50 -3.91 -20.82
CA GLU A 21 4.80 -4.36 -22.03
C GLU A 21 3.37 -4.83 -21.71
N ALA A 22 3.15 -5.45 -20.56
CA ALA A 22 1.81 -5.86 -20.13
C ALA A 22 0.87 -4.66 -19.95
N ILE A 23 1.37 -3.56 -19.36
CA ILE A 23 0.63 -2.30 -19.22
C ILE A 23 0.22 -1.77 -20.60
N VAL A 24 1.14 -1.72 -21.56
CA VAL A 24 0.85 -1.26 -22.93
C VAL A 24 -0.28 -2.08 -23.56
N CYS A 25 -0.24 -3.39 -23.38
CA CYS A 25 -1.29 -4.28 -23.87
C CYS A 25 -2.63 -4.03 -23.17
N PHE A 26 -2.65 -3.85 -21.85
CA PHE A 26 -3.89 -3.52 -21.14
C PHE A 26 -4.44 -2.14 -21.52
N GLU A 27 -3.60 -1.13 -21.71
CA GLU A 27 -4.05 0.19 -22.18
C GLU A 27 -4.66 0.12 -23.58
N ALA A 28 -4.08 -0.68 -24.47
CA ALA A 28 -4.65 -0.95 -25.79
C ALA A 28 -6.00 -1.69 -25.70
N ALA A 29 -6.15 -2.64 -24.77
CA ALA A 29 -7.43 -3.29 -24.50
C ALA A 29 -8.49 -2.31 -23.99
N ILE A 30 -8.12 -1.40 -23.07
CA ILE A 30 -9.01 -0.35 -22.55
C ILE A 30 -9.39 0.64 -23.64
N ALA A 31 -8.48 0.99 -24.54
CA ALA A 31 -8.78 1.88 -25.66
C ALA A 31 -9.80 1.25 -26.63
N ALA A 32 -9.75 -0.07 -26.81
CA ALA A 32 -10.66 -0.81 -27.66
C ALA A 32 -12.03 -1.07 -27.01
N ASP A 33 -12.08 -1.27 -25.70
CA ASP A 33 -13.32 -1.33 -24.90
C ASP A 33 -13.17 -0.54 -23.57
N PRO A 34 -13.56 0.74 -23.54
CA PRO A 34 -13.40 1.58 -22.36
C PRO A 34 -14.31 1.23 -21.18
N ASN A 35 -15.35 0.43 -21.41
CA ASN A 35 -16.42 0.12 -20.46
C ASN A 35 -16.24 -1.23 -19.76
N ASP A 36 -15.15 -1.96 -20.05
CA ASP A 36 -14.82 -3.19 -19.34
C ASP A 36 -14.11 -2.89 -18.00
N PRO A 37 -14.80 -3.06 -16.84
CA PRO A 37 -14.18 -2.83 -15.54
C PRO A 37 -13.08 -3.85 -15.21
N GLU A 38 -13.16 -5.07 -15.75
CA GLU A 38 -12.23 -6.15 -15.46
C GLU A 38 -10.85 -5.86 -16.04
N VAL A 39 -10.80 -5.34 -17.28
CA VAL A 39 -9.53 -4.93 -17.91
C VAL A 39 -8.90 -3.78 -17.15
N ARG A 40 -9.69 -2.80 -16.68
CA ARG A 40 -9.18 -1.70 -15.85
C ARG A 40 -8.63 -2.19 -14.52
N TYR A 41 -9.32 -3.13 -13.87
CA TYR A 41 -8.84 -3.76 -12.64
C TYR A 41 -7.54 -4.55 -12.85
N ARG A 42 -7.41 -5.29 -13.96
CA ARG A 42 -6.15 -6.01 -14.28
C ARG A 42 -5.01 -5.06 -14.61
N CYS A 43 -5.32 -3.96 -15.30
CA CYS A 43 -4.37 -2.90 -15.56
C CYS A 43 -3.88 -2.26 -14.26
N SER A 44 -4.76 -1.99 -13.29
CA SER A 44 -4.36 -1.44 -11.99
C SER A 44 -3.43 -2.35 -11.21
N ILE A 45 -3.71 -3.65 -11.19
CA ILE A 45 -2.82 -4.65 -10.56
C ILE A 45 -1.43 -4.61 -11.22
N THR A 46 -1.39 -4.54 -12.55
CA THR A 46 -0.13 -4.55 -13.31
C THR A 46 0.66 -3.27 -13.05
N TYR A 47 0.00 -2.11 -13.05
CA TYR A 47 0.60 -0.84 -12.65
C TYR A 47 1.17 -0.86 -11.23
N ALA A 48 0.46 -1.47 -10.28
CA ALA A 48 0.94 -1.61 -8.91
C ALA A 48 2.20 -2.48 -8.82
N ARG A 49 2.26 -3.57 -9.58
CA ARG A 49 3.46 -4.43 -9.68
C ARG A 49 4.66 -3.74 -10.31
N SER A 50 4.43 -2.80 -11.23
CA SER A 50 5.46 -1.89 -11.77
C SER A 50 5.82 -0.72 -10.83
N GLY A 51 5.26 -0.66 -9.61
CA GLY A 51 5.52 0.43 -8.66
C GLY A 51 4.87 1.77 -8.99
N LYS A 52 4.00 1.82 -10.00
CA LYS A 52 3.32 3.05 -10.47
C LYS A 52 1.96 3.18 -9.76
N LEU A 53 2.00 3.41 -8.45
CA LEU A 53 0.84 3.32 -7.55
C LEU A 53 -0.28 4.33 -7.87
N GLU A 54 0.06 5.53 -8.30
CA GLU A 54 -0.94 6.58 -8.64
C GLU A 54 -1.79 6.15 -9.83
N LYS A 55 -1.14 5.67 -10.90
CA LYS A 55 -1.83 5.13 -12.07
C LYS A 55 -2.64 3.89 -11.72
N ALA A 56 -2.09 3.01 -10.87
CA ALA A 56 -2.85 1.87 -10.37
C ALA A 56 -4.16 2.32 -9.70
N ALA A 57 -4.09 3.29 -8.79
CA ALA A 57 -5.26 3.80 -8.08
C ALA A 57 -6.28 4.47 -9.02
N GLU A 58 -5.82 5.14 -10.08
CA GLU A 58 -6.68 5.70 -11.13
C GLU A 58 -7.49 4.61 -11.83
N HIS A 59 -6.82 3.57 -12.35
CA HIS A 59 -7.47 2.46 -13.04
C HIS A 59 -8.42 1.66 -12.12
N ALA A 60 -8.02 1.42 -10.86
CA ALA A 60 -8.87 0.74 -9.88
C ALA A 60 -10.13 1.56 -9.55
N ARG A 61 -10.00 2.88 -9.41
CA ARG A 61 -11.14 3.79 -9.20
C ARG A 61 -12.09 3.79 -10.39
N ALA A 62 -11.56 3.74 -11.61
CA ALA A 62 -12.37 3.60 -12.81
C ALA A 62 -13.11 2.25 -12.86
N ALA A 63 -12.47 1.15 -12.46
CA ALA A 63 -13.12 -0.16 -12.35
C ALA A 63 -14.29 -0.14 -11.34
N VAL A 64 -14.08 0.42 -10.14
CA VAL A 64 -15.13 0.59 -9.11
C VAL A 64 -16.27 1.48 -9.60
N LYS A 65 -15.97 2.51 -10.40
CA LYS A 65 -17.00 3.40 -10.97
C LYS A 65 -17.88 2.69 -12.00
N LEU A 66 -17.30 1.81 -12.81
CA LEU A 66 -18.02 1.04 -13.82
C LEU A 66 -18.82 -0.11 -13.20
N ASP A 67 -18.26 -0.79 -12.20
CA ASP A 67 -18.92 -1.86 -11.45
C ASP A 67 -18.54 -1.79 -9.96
N GLY A 68 -19.36 -1.06 -9.19
CA GLY A 68 -19.17 -0.91 -7.75
C GLY A 68 -19.68 -2.10 -6.93
N ALA A 69 -20.36 -3.07 -7.55
CA ALA A 69 -20.94 -4.21 -6.85
C ALA A 69 -19.87 -5.27 -6.53
N LYS A 70 -18.82 -5.38 -7.36
CA LYS A 70 -17.70 -6.29 -7.12
C LYS A 70 -16.86 -5.89 -5.90
N PRO A 71 -16.82 -6.70 -4.83
CA PRO A 71 -16.02 -6.41 -3.64
C PRO A 71 -14.53 -6.28 -3.94
N ASP A 72 -14.01 -7.14 -4.83
CA ASP A 72 -12.58 -7.22 -5.16
C ASP A 72 -12.01 -5.88 -5.66
N TYR A 73 -12.78 -5.14 -6.47
CA TYR A 73 -12.34 -3.84 -6.98
C TYR A 73 -12.24 -2.80 -5.88
N ARG A 74 -13.19 -2.81 -4.94
CA ARG A 74 -13.19 -1.88 -3.80
C ARG A 74 -12.06 -2.20 -2.82
N LEU A 75 -11.88 -3.48 -2.48
CA LEU A 75 -10.79 -3.93 -1.61
C LEU A 75 -9.43 -3.61 -2.22
N HIS A 76 -9.25 -3.86 -3.52
CA HIS A 76 -8.02 -3.50 -4.20
C HIS A 76 -7.76 -1.99 -4.23
N LEU A 77 -8.78 -1.16 -4.50
CA LEU A 77 -8.65 0.30 -4.45
C LEU A 77 -8.27 0.79 -3.05
N GLN A 78 -8.87 0.21 -1.99
CA GLN A 78 -8.53 0.53 -0.60
C GLN A 78 -7.07 0.17 -0.28
N HIS A 79 -6.62 -1.00 -0.69
CA HIS A 79 -5.23 -1.43 -0.56
C HIS A 79 -4.26 -0.48 -1.27
N LEU A 80 -4.55 -0.10 -2.53
CA LEU A 80 -3.73 0.87 -3.28
C LEU A 80 -3.67 2.24 -2.57
N GLN A 81 -4.79 2.71 -2.00
CA GLN A 81 -4.83 3.96 -1.24
C GLN A 81 -4.02 3.86 0.05
N ALA A 82 -4.08 2.72 0.76
CA ALA A 82 -3.24 2.47 1.92
C ALA A 82 -1.75 2.49 1.57
N MET A 83 -1.35 1.88 0.46
CA MET A 83 0.03 1.92 -0.04
C MET A 83 0.49 3.35 -0.36
N LEU A 84 -0.34 4.16 -1.02
CA LEU A 84 -0.03 5.58 -1.28
C LEU A 84 0.15 6.38 0.01
N HIS A 85 -0.68 6.14 1.03
CA HIS A 85 -0.50 6.77 2.34
C HIS A 85 0.80 6.35 3.02
N VAL A 86 1.16 5.06 2.95
CA VAL A 86 2.45 4.56 3.47
C VAL A 86 3.62 5.17 2.72
N GLN A 87 3.57 5.25 1.39
CA GLN A 87 4.62 5.86 0.56
C GLN A 87 4.84 7.33 0.92
N GLU A 88 3.77 8.11 1.04
CA GLU A 88 3.86 9.52 1.43
C GLU A 88 4.36 9.68 2.87
N ALA A 89 3.90 8.83 3.80
CA ALA A 89 4.37 8.86 5.18
C ALA A 89 5.87 8.53 5.28
N LYS A 90 6.36 7.54 4.53
CA LYS A 90 7.80 7.20 4.42
C LYS A 90 8.60 8.40 3.94
N ARG A 91 8.17 9.03 2.83
CA ARG A 91 8.82 10.23 2.27
C ARG A 91 8.90 11.36 3.31
N LEU A 92 7.80 11.66 3.99
CA LEU A 92 7.77 12.69 5.02
C LEU A 92 8.67 12.37 6.22
N LEU A 93 8.78 11.09 6.59
CA LEU A 93 9.70 10.64 7.62
C LEU A 93 11.17 10.80 7.14
N GLU A 94 11.49 10.45 5.91
CA GLU A 94 12.84 10.63 5.37
C GLU A 94 13.24 12.11 5.24
N GLU A 95 12.29 12.99 4.90
CA GLU A 95 12.53 14.43 4.78
C GLU A 95 12.59 15.18 6.12
N ALA A 96 11.98 14.64 7.18
CA ALA A 96 11.87 15.26 8.50
C ALA A 96 13.21 15.41 9.27
N ILE A 97 14.36 15.27 8.61
CA ILE A 97 15.68 15.57 9.17
C ILE A 97 15.86 17.09 9.43
N GLY A 98 14.88 17.93 9.05
CA GLY A 98 14.83 19.36 9.36
C GLY A 98 13.70 19.77 10.32
N TYR A 99 13.99 20.71 11.23
CA TYR A 99 13.10 21.27 12.27
C TYR A 99 11.76 21.92 11.79
N ARG A 100 11.40 21.85 10.51
CA ARG A 100 10.18 22.47 9.95
C ARG A 100 9.06 21.48 9.57
N SER A 101 9.29 20.17 9.65
CA SER A 101 8.27 19.18 9.28
C SER A 101 7.28 18.95 10.43
N ASN A 102 5.98 18.85 10.13
CA ASN A 102 4.98 18.47 11.12
C ASN A 102 5.12 16.97 11.45
N PRO A 103 5.60 16.61 12.65
CA PRO A 103 5.96 15.23 12.96
C PRO A 103 4.73 14.31 13.12
N TYR A 104 3.52 14.87 13.24
CA TYR A 104 2.26 14.11 13.35
C TYR A 104 1.61 13.79 11.99
N ARG A 105 2.08 14.40 10.90
CA ARG A 105 1.52 14.14 9.56
C ARG A 105 1.71 12.69 9.11
N PRO A 106 2.89 12.05 9.27
CA PRO A 106 3.06 10.63 8.98
C PRO A 106 2.11 9.74 9.79
N VAL A 107 1.98 10.01 11.10
CA VAL A 107 1.05 9.28 11.98
C VAL A 107 -0.38 9.32 11.43
N THR A 108 -0.84 10.51 11.01
CA THR A 108 -2.19 10.68 10.46
C THR A 108 -2.39 9.86 9.18
N LEU A 109 -1.43 9.91 8.24
CA LEU A 109 -1.50 9.14 7.00
C LEU A 109 -1.54 7.63 7.26
N LEU A 110 -0.72 7.17 8.18
CA LEU A 110 -0.59 5.75 8.51
C LEU A 110 -1.83 5.23 9.26
N LYS A 111 -2.49 6.06 10.08
CA LYS A 111 -3.79 5.71 10.68
C LYS A 111 -4.90 5.57 9.63
N GLU A 112 -4.90 6.40 8.59
CA GLU A 112 -5.84 6.21 7.47
C GLU A 112 -5.49 4.96 6.65
N ALA A 113 -4.20 4.66 6.46
CA ALA A 113 -3.77 3.44 5.77
C ALA A 113 -4.28 2.16 6.45
N VAL A 114 -4.11 2.02 7.78
CA VAL A 114 -4.60 0.84 8.51
C VAL A 114 -6.13 0.75 8.55
N LYS A 115 -6.84 1.88 8.44
CA LYS A 115 -8.31 1.89 8.34
C LYS A 115 -8.78 1.42 6.97
N LEU A 116 -8.05 1.79 5.91
CA LEU A 116 -8.34 1.37 4.54
C LEU A 116 -8.03 -0.11 4.33
N ASP A 117 -6.87 -0.55 4.82
CA ASP A 117 -6.44 -1.95 4.76
C ASP A 117 -5.84 -2.41 6.10
N PRO A 118 -6.66 -3.01 6.98
CA PRO A 118 -6.22 -3.54 8.27
C PRO A 118 -5.27 -4.75 8.16
N LEU A 119 -5.09 -5.33 6.98
CA LEU A 119 -4.16 -6.45 6.76
C LEU A 119 -2.83 -6.00 6.16
N TYR A 120 -2.66 -4.70 5.89
CA TYR A 120 -1.41 -4.18 5.35
C TYR A 120 -0.37 -3.97 6.45
N GLY A 121 0.42 -5.02 6.73
CA GLY A 121 1.42 -5.03 7.80
C GLY A 121 2.43 -3.88 7.77
N ASP A 122 2.88 -3.46 6.58
CA ASP A 122 3.78 -2.30 6.42
C ASP A 122 3.19 -1.04 7.06
N ALA A 123 1.87 -0.81 6.94
CA ALA A 123 1.25 0.38 7.52
C ALA A 123 1.43 0.43 9.04
N TYR A 124 1.33 -0.72 9.72
CA TYR A 124 1.56 -0.84 11.16
C TYR A 124 3.03 -0.69 11.54
N VAL A 125 3.96 -1.26 10.76
CA VAL A 125 5.41 -1.06 10.97
C VAL A 125 5.76 0.42 10.91
N TRP A 126 5.34 1.10 9.85
CA TRP A 126 5.61 2.51 9.67
C TRP A 126 4.88 3.38 10.70
N LEU A 127 3.69 2.95 11.16
CA LEU A 127 2.97 3.62 12.23
C LEU A 127 3.74 3.54 13.55
N ALA A 128 4.33 2.39 13.88
CA ALA A 128 5.18 2.23 15.07
C ALA A 128 6.44 3.12 15.00
N ILE A 129 7.06 3.21 13.81
CA ILE A 129 8.20 4.12 13.57
C ILE A 129 7.77 5.58 13.74
N ALA A 130 6.64 5.98 13.15
CA ALA A 130 6.13 7.34 13.25
C ALA A 130 5.80 7.73 14.71
N TYR A 131 5.17 6.84 15.47
CA TYR A 131 4.90 7.04 16.90
C TYR A 131 6.19 7.17 17.73
N SER A 132 7.20 6.37 17.43
CA SER A 132 8.51 6.47 18.09
C SER A 132 9.13 7.86 17.88
N ARG A 133 8.95 8.47 16.69
CA ARG A 133 9.48 9.80 16.39
C ARG A 133 8.74 10.95 17.06
N VAL A 134 7.45 10.80 17.33
CA VAL A 134 6.68 11.77 18.13
C VAL A 134 6.79 11.48 19.64
N ASN A 135 7.70 10.60 20.05
CA ASN A 135 7.93 10.20 21.43
C ASN A 135 6.66 9.64 22.11
N ASP A 136 5.88 8.84 21.37
CA ASP A 136 4.73 8.09 21.88
C ASP A 136 5.03 6.57 21.85
N PRO A 137 5.80 6.06 22.82
CA PRO A 137 6.22 4.66 22.84
C PRO A 137 5.07 3.69 23.11
N LEU A 138 4.00 4.11 23.79
CA LEU A 138 2.84 3.26 24.05
C LEU A 138 2.07 2.98 22.76
N ALA A 139 1.84 4.01 21.95
CA ALA A 139 1.21 3.85 20.64
C ALA A 139 2.10 3.07 19.66
N ALA A 140 3.43 3.26 19.73
CA ALA A 140 4.38 2.48 18.94
C ALA A 140 4.30 0.97 19.26
N ILE A 141 4.28 0.62 20.55
CA ILE A 141 4.11 -0.78 21.00
C ILE A 141 2.75 -1.33 20.55
N ALA A 142 1.67 -0.55 20.65
CA ALA A 142 0.36 -0.99 20.21
C ALA A 142 0.36 -1.36 18.71
N ALA A 143 0.89 -0.48 17.85
CA ALA A 143 1.01 -0.77 16.41
C ALA A 143 1.90 -1.99 16.12
N MET A 144 2.99 -2.18 16.87
CA MET A 144 3.86 -3.35 16.71
C MET A 144 3.16 -4.66 17.10
N LYS A 145 2.28 -4.65 18.12
CA LYS A 145 1.48 -5.84 18.47
C LYS A 145 0.56 -6.27 17.34
N GLU A 146 -0.08 -5.31 16.66
CA GLU A 146 -0.97 -5.60 15.54
C GLU A 146 -0.23 -6.29 14.39
N VAL A 147 0.95 -5.78 13.98
CA VAL A 147 1.70 -6.43 12.89
C VAL A 147 2.27 -7.80 13.29
N ILE A 148 2.66 -7.99 14.55
CA ILE A 148 3.07 -9.31 15.05
C ILE A 148 1.88 -10.28 15.05
N LEU A 149 0.66 -9.81 15.30
CA LEU A 149 -0.53 -10.65 15.19
C LEU A 149 -0.79 -11.09 13.74
N LEU A 150 -0.52 -10.22 12.76
CA LEU A 150 -0.61 -10.55 11.33
C LEU A 150 0.50 -11.52 10.88
N HIS A 151 1.70 -11.40 11.48
CA HIS A 151 2.89 -12.18 11.13
C HIS A 151 3.57 -12.76 12.39
N PRO A 152 2.96 -13.76 13.05
CA PRO A 152 3.41 -14.27 14.35
C PRO A 152 4.76 -15.01 14.28
N ASP A 153 5.19 -15.42 13.08
CA ASP A 153 6.45 -16.14 12.87
C ASP A 153 7.60 -15.21 12.45
N ASP A 154 7.35 -13.91 12.29
CA ASP A 154 8.39 -12.94 11.97
C ASP A 154 9.21 -12.59 13.21
N GLU A 155 10.38 -13.20 13.34
CA GLU A 155 11.31 -12.94 14.44
C GLU A 155 11.87 -11.51 14.43
N GLY A 156 11.97 -10.88 13.26
CA GLY A 156 12.42 -9.49 13.14
C GLY A 156 11.45 -8.51 13.80
N LEU A 157 10.14 -8.71 13.62
CA LEU A 157 9.12 -7.92 14.32
C LEU A 157 9.16 -8.12 15.83
N LYS A 158 9.41 -9.35 16.29
CA LYS A 158 9.55 -9.66 17.73
C LYS A 158 10.79 -8.99 18.33
N GLU A 159 11.89 -8.95 17.60
CA GLU A 159 13.12 -8.25 18.02
C GLU A 159 12.89 -6.74 18.13
N LEU A 160 12.29 -6.12 17.10
CA LEU A 160 11.92 -4.70 17.11
C LEU A 160 11.00 -4.36 18.30
N MET A 161 10.03 -5.22 18.62
CA MET A 161 9.18 -5.06 19.80
C MET A 161 9.98 -5.07 21.11
N LYS A 162 10.93 -6.00 21.27
CA LYS A 162 11.76 -6.08 22.49
C LYS A 162 12.59 -4.80 22.66
N ASP A 163 13.12 -4.26 21.58
CA ASP A 163 13.92 -3.03 21.64
C ASP A 163 13.08 -1.80 21.98
N LEU A 164 11.86 -1.70 21.45
CA LEU A 164 10.88 -0.69 21.85
C LEU A 164 10.50 -0.81 23.34
N GLN A 165 10.33 -2.02 23.86
CA GLN A 165 10.02 -2.22 25.28
C GLN A 165 11.19 -1.83 26.19
N LYS A 166 12.42 -2.17 25.82
CA LYS A 166 13.63 -1.77 26.56
C LYS A 166 13.82 -0.25 26.59
N SER A 167 13.53 0.44 25.48
CA SER A 167 13.64 1.90 25.45
C SER A 167 12.62 2.55 26.40
N LEU A 168 11.40 2.02 26.48
CA LEU A 168 10.37 2.49 27.42
C LEU A 168 10.77 2.30 28.90
N GLN A 169 11.40 1.19 29.26
CA GLN A 169 11.83 0.93 30.64
C GLN A 169 12.77 2.01 31.20
N LYS A 170 13.53 2.69 30.34
CA LYS A 170 14.41 3.81 30.73
C LYS A 170 13.66 5.07 31.16
N TYR A 171 12.37 5.20 30.83
CA TYR A 171 11.54 6.36 31.20
C TYR A 171 10.77 6.15 32.52
N VAL A 172 10.78 4.93 33.06
CA VAL A 172 10.03 4.56 34.28
C VAL A 172 10.95 4.42 35.50
N GLN A 173 12.28 4.52 35.31
CA GLN A 173 13.29 4.61 36.36
C GLN A 173 13.65 6.07 36.63
#